data_AF-A0A0F9JDR6-F1
#
_entry.id   AF-A0A0F9JDR6-F1
#
_cell.length_a   1.000
_cell.length_b   1.000
_cell.length_c   1.000
_cell.angle_alpha   90.00
_cell.angle_beta   90.00
_cell.angle_gamma   90.00
#
_symmetry.space_group_name_H-M   'P 1'
#
loop_
_entity.id
_entity.type
_entity.pdbx_description
1 polymer ?
#
loop_
_entity_poly.entity_id
_entity_poly.type
_entity_poly.pdbx_seq_one_letter_code
_entity_poly.pdbx_strand_id
1 'polypeptide(L)' 'VAEGVENAEQLSLLRDMHCDLVQGFYFFRPMHAQEIERLLSGFVPNHEGLSS' A
#
# COMPACT_ATOMS: atom_id res chain seq x y z
N VAL A 1 2.72 -1.61 -13.08
CA VAL A 1 2.84 -1.03 -11.72
C VAL A 1 2.38 0.41 -11.80
N ALA A 2 1.45 0.82 -10.95
CA ALA A 2 1.05 2.21 -10.76
C ALA A 2 1.61 2.72 -9.42
N GLU A 3 2.26 3.88 -9.45
CA GLU A 3 2.95 4.46 -8.28
C GLU A 3 2.27 5.75 -7.84
N GLY A 4 2.39 6.08 -6.55
CA GLY A 4 1.86 7.32 -5.97
C GLY A 4 0.37 7.27 -5.58
N VAL A 5 -0.16 6.11 -5.18
CA VAL A 5 -1.53 6.00 -4.66
C VAL A 5 -1.61 6.59 -3.24
N GLU A 6 -2.36 7.65 -3.06
CA GLU A 6 -2.49 8.39 -1.80
C GLU A 6 -3.88 8.29 -1.18
N ASN A 7 -4.92 7.98 -1.97
CA ASN A 7 -6.31 7.90 -1.50
C ASN A 7 -7.12 6.75 -2.15
N ALA A 8 -8.33 6.54 -1.62
CA ALA A 8 -9.23 5.46 -2.03
C ALA A 8 -9.79 5.66 -3.45
N GLU A 9 -9.99 6.90 -3.88
CA GLU A 9 -10.49 7.24 -5.21
C GLU A 9 -9.49 6.84 -6.30
N GLN A 10 -8.21 7.13 -6.08
CA GLN A 10 -7.12 6.70 -6.97
C GLN A 10 -7.02 5.17 -7.03
N LEU A 11 -7.15 4.49 -5.89
CA LEU A 11 -7.15 3.02 -5.85
C LEU A 11 -8.35 2.44 -6.62
N SER A 12 -9.54 3.03 -6.50
CA SER A 12 -10.73 2.59 -7.23
C SER A 12 -10.52 2.71 -8.74
N LEU A 13 -9.99 3.84 -9.21
CA LEU A 13 -9.70 4.05 -10.62
C LEU A 13 -8.71 3.00 -11.15
N LEU A 14 -7.64 2.70 -10.40
CA LEU A 14 -6.64 1.71 -10.80
C LEU A 14 -7.22 0.28 -10.85
N ARG A 15 -8.18 -0.05 -9.99
CA ARG A 15 -8.92 -1.33 -10.04
C ARG A 15 -9.78 -1.43 -11.30
N ASP A 16 -10.50 -0.36 -11.65
CA ASP A 16 -11.34 -0.31 -12.86
C ASP A 16 -10.49 -0.43 -14.14
N MET A 17 -9.25 0.06 -14.10
CA MET A 17 -8.27 -0.08 -15.18
C MET A 17 -7.57 -1.45 -15.20
N HIS A 18 -7.93 -2.39 -14.31
CA HIS A 18 -7.28 -3.68 -14.15
C HIS A 18 -5.76 -3.58 -13.88
N CYS A 19 -5.35 -2.61 -13.05
CA CYS A 19 -3.96 -2.52 -12.60
C CYS A 19 -3.72 -3.43 -11.39
N ASP A 20 -2.98 -4.52 -11.59
CA ASP A 20 -2.74 -5.53 -10.56
C ASP A 20 -1.70 -5.13 -9.50
N LEU A 21 -0.81 -4.19 -9.85
CA LEU A 21 0.33 -3.81 -9.01
C LEU A 21 0.30 -2.31 -8.73
N VAL A 22 0.19 -1.96 -7.45
CA VAL A 22 0.10 -0.58 -6.98
C VAL A 22 1.09 -0.31 -5.85
N GLN A 23 1.60 0.92 -5.80
CA GLN A 23 2.44 1.42 -4.71
C GLN A 23 2.00 2.83 -4.32
N GLY A 24 1.95 3.13 -3.03
CA GLY A 24 1.71 4.49 -2.57
C GLY A 24 1.43 4.60 -1.07
N PHE A 25 1.37 5.85 -0.60
CA PHE A 25 1.19 6.18 0.83
C PHE A 25 -0.15 5.74 1.40
N TYR A 26 -1.13 5.47 0.53
CA TYR A 26 -2.40 4.85 0.93
C TYR A 26 -2.19 3.49 1.60
N PHE A 27 -1.18 2.73 1.16
CA PHE A 27 -0.84 1.42 1.71
C PHE A 27 0.24 1.48 2.77
N PHE A 28 1.38 2.09 2.44
CA PHE A 28 2.51 2.22 3.35
C PHE A 28 3.30 3.49 2.99
N ARG A 29 3.71 4.24 4.02
CA ARG A 29 4.72 5.28 3.86
C ARG A 29 6.10 4.66 3.62
N PRO A 30 7.06 5.41 3.03
CA PRO A 30 8.46 5.00 2.97
C PRO A 30 8.94 4.67 4.37
N MET A 31 9.62 3.54 4.50
CA MET A 31 10.03 2.98 5.77
C MET A 31 11.48 2.49 5.68
N HIS A 32 12.12 2.28 6.82
CA HIS A 32 13.47 1.73 6.85
C HIS A 32 13.48 0.26 6.44
N ALA A 33 14.62 -0.25 5.98
CA ALA A 33 14.75 -1.63 5.51
C ALA A 33 14.30 -2.66 6.57
N GLN A 34 14.62 -2.42 7.85
CA GLN A 34 14.24 -3.29 8.96
C GLN A 34 12.72 -3.36 9.15
N GLU A 35 11.99 -2.30 8.80
CA GLU A 35 10.52 -2.28 8.88
C GLU A 35 9.90 -3.09 7.75
N ILE A 36 10.50 -3.04 6.54
CA ILE A 36 10.11 -3.89 5.41
C ILE A 36 10.34 -5.37 5.76
N GLU A 37 11.49 -5.71 6.34
CA GLU A 37 11.80 -7.09 6.75
C GLU A 37 10.76 -7.64 7.73
N ARG A 38 10.35 -6.83 8.72
CA ARG A 38 9.29 -7.20 9.66
C ARG A 38 7.93 -7.37 8.97
N LEU A 39 7.61 -6.48 8.03
CA LEU A 39 6.38 -6.58 7.25
C LEU A 39 6.34 -7.87 6.42
N LEU A 40 7.43 -8.19 5.74
CA LEU A 40 7.57 -9.43 4.96
C LEU A 40 7.57 -10.68 5.85
N SER A 41 7.92 -10.56 7.14
CA SER A 41 7.80 -11.63 8.13
C SER A 41 6.41 -11.76 8.76
N GLY A 42 5.42 -11.00 8.27
CA GLY A 42 4.02 -11.06 8.73
C GLY A 42 3.66 -10.11 9.87
N PHE A 43 4.58 -9.23 10.30
CA PHE A 43 4.22 -8.15 11.23
C PHE A 43 3.56 -7.01 10.46
N VAL A 44 2.24 -6.86 10.61
CA VAL A 44 1.52 -5.70 10.06
C VAL A 44 1.45 -4.63 11.15
N PRO A 45 2.12 -3.47 10.98
CA PRO A 45 1.96 -2.36 11.91
C PRO A 45 0.50 -1.88 11.90
N ASN A 46 0.00 -1.33 13.02
CA ASN A 46 -1.34 -0.73 13.05
C ASN A 46 -1.44 0.34 11.95
N HIS A 47 -2.24 0.06 10.92
CA HIS A 47 -2.40 0.93 9.76
C HIS A 47 -3.88 1.32 9.62
N GLU A 48 -4.16 2.62 9.79
CA GLU A 48 -5.50 3.24 9.75
C GLU A 48 -6.17 3.22 8.35
N GLY A 49 -5.74 2.34 7.45
CA GLY A 49 -6.19 2.30 6.05
C GLY A 49 -6.26 0.91 5.42
N LEU A 50 -5.87 -0.12 6.16
CA LEU A 50 -5.89 -1.53 5.69
C LEU A 50 -6.80 -2.41 6.53
N SER A 51 -7.65 -1.81 7.38
CA SER A 51 -8.77 -2.52 8.02
C SER A 51 -9.71 -3.03 6.92
N SER A 52 -9.55 -4.30 6.58
CA SER A 52 -10.62 -5.14 6.03
C SER A 52 -11.31 -5.84 7.18
#